data_AF-A0AAV2VJQ3-F1
#
_entry.id   AF-A0AAV2VJQ3-F1
#
_cell.length_a   1.000
_cell.length_b   1.000
_cell.length_c   1.000
_cell.angle_alpha   90.00
_cell.angle_beta   90.00
_cell.angle_gamma   90.00
#
_symmetry.space_group_name_H-M   'P 1'
#
loop_
_entity.id
_entity.type
_entity.pdbx_description
1 polymer ?
#
loop_
_entity_poly.entity_id
_entity_poly.type
_entity_poly.pdbx_seq_one_letter_code
_entity_poly.pdbx_strand_id
1 'polypeptide(L)'
;MKKLILALGVLLFGFNAYSQTEEPTSSSFFSFLNGSNEDSVNFKVLNKQKITLGKEIDEIEDRIFSINRTLTNLGTKDELKDRVNRVEREIEEINNRVSSRKNRLKNLDARLQELNEALSVAPSTEVRDSLKSQIEITKSEKEETNYDIERFETEYIQEAKYALTKRKESLEDYEKKEGLLEVQRASLKLKEDELFDVDNQISELLNRDNIRNSFRLNISIAFTVLVAIVIIGFFLIANSKKELAVNIFSGEKGIQFITLFLIIISIILFGIMGTLESRELSALLGALSGYILGKTSSGTGEQNLTNQASGTP
;
A
#
# COMPACT_ATOMS: atom_id res chain seq x y z
N MET A 1 45.36 28.62 35.05
CA MET A 1 45.81 27.53 34.15
C MET A 1 45.54 26.12 34.67
N LYS A 2 45.97 25.72 35.89
CA LYS A 2 45.76 24.34 36.41
C LYS A 2 44.29 23.87 36.48
N LYS A 3 43.33 24.75 36.77
CA LYS A 3 41.89 24.40 36.80
C LYS A 3 41.24 24.26 35.42
N LEU A 4 41.78 24.93 34.39
CA LEU A 4 41.28 24.84 33.01
C LEU A 4 41.74 23.54 32.34
N ILE A 5 42.96 23.09 32.65
CA ILE A 5 43.52 21.82 32.16
C ILE A 5 42.80 20.62 32.81
N LEU A 6 42.40 20.74 34.09
CA LEU A 6 41.64 19.70 34.78
C LEU A 6 40.20 19.56 34.24
N ALA A 7 39.55 20.67 33.86
CA ALA A 7 38.21 20.65 33.27
C ALA A 7 38.18 20.10 31.84
N LEU A 8 39.25 20.34 31.05
CA LEU A 8 39.38 19.80 29.70
C LEU A 8 39.67 18.28 29.69
N GLY A 9 40.36 17.77 30.71
CA GLY A 9 40.65 16.34 30.87
C GLY A 9 39.40 15.50 31.15
N VAL A 10 38.41 16.04 31.85
CA VAL A 10 37.16 15.31 32.15
C VAL A 10 36.23 15.21 30.93
N LEU A 11 36.32 16.17 29.99
CA LEU A 11 35.52 16.16 28.75
C LEU A 11 36.08 15.21 27.68
N LEU A 12 37.40 14.93 27.70
CA LEU A 12 38.05 14.06 26.71
C LEU A 12 38.10 12.57 27.12
N PHE A 13 38.01 12.25 28.42
CA PHE A 13 38.03 10.87 28.92
C PHE A 13 36.66 10.30 29.28
N GLY A 14 35.57 11.07 29.14
CA GLY A 14 34.20 10.59 29.30
C GLY A 14 33.61 9.86 28.09
N PHE A 15 34.32 9.85 26.95
CA PHE A 15 33.89 9.10 25.75
C PHE A 15 34.36 7.65 25.87
N ASN A 16 33.47 6.86 26.47
CA ASN A 16 33.57 5.42 26.61
C ASN A 16 33.90 4.78 25.25
N ALA A 17 35.00 4.03 25.22
CA ALA A 17 35.44 3.28 24.06
C ALA A 17 34.45 2.15 23.76
N TYR A 18 33.70 2.28 22.66
CA TYR A 18 33.04 1.15 22.01
C TYR A 18 33.35 1.20 20.51
N SER A 19 34.58 0.80 20.16
CA SER A 19 34.97 0.56 18.78
C SER A 19 34.89 -0.93 18.50
N GLN A 20 33.74 -1.39 18.00
CA GLN A 20 33.70 -2.61 17.20
C GLN A 20 34.00 -2.24 15.75
N THR A 21 35.16 -2.66 15.28
CA THR A 21 35.48 -2.79 13.86
C THR A 21 34.75 -4.02 13.33
N GLU A 22 33.60 -3.82 12.69
CA GLU A 22 33.04 -4.83 11.79
C GLU A 22 33.08 -4.28 10.36
N GLU A 23 33.67 -5.08 9.48
CA GLU A 23 33.60 -4.90 8.04
C GLU A 23 32.14 -4.80 7.58
N PRO A 24 31.84 -4.10 6.46
CA PRO A 24 30.51 -4.08 5.87
C PRO A 24 30.25 -5.42 5.17
N THR A 25 30.11 -6.49 5.95
CA THR A 25 29.54 -7.74 5.48
C THR A 25 28.05 -7.75 5.81
N SER A 26 27.30 -8.63 5.17
CA SER A 26 25.85 -8.84 5.30
C SER A 26 25.32 -9.08 6.73
N SER A 27 26.18 -9.02 7.77
CA SER A 27 25.87 -9.14 9.19
C SER A 27 24.99 -8.02 9.73
N SER A 28 24.97 -6.84 9.11
CA SER A 28 24.21 -5.68 9.59
C SER A 28 22.69 -5.79 9.39
N PHE A 29 22.23 -6.70 8.53
CA PHE A 29 20.82 -7.13 8.46
C PHE A 29 20.49 -8.11 9.60
N PHE A 30 21.41 -9.02 9.92
CA PHE A 30 21.24 -9.98 11.02
C PHE A 30 21.36 -9.33 12.40
N SER A 31 22.20 -8.30 12.59
CA SER A 31 22.29 -7.57 13.87
C SER A 31 21.06 -6.69 14.12
N PHE A 32 20.40 -6.19 13.07
CA PHE A 32 19.07 -5.59 13.19
C PHE A 32 18.02 -6.62 13.63
N LEU A 33 18.10 -7.88 13.15
CA LEU A 33 17.19 -8.94 13.58
C LEU A 33 17.47 -9.46 15.01
N ASN A 34 18.71 -9.34 15.51
CA ASN A 34 19.15 -9.87 16.81
C ASN A 34 19.35 -8.81 17.92
N GLY A 35 19.34 -7.51 17.60
CA GLY A 35 19.57 -6.43 18.56
C GLY A 35 18.29 -6.02 19.29
N SER A 36 18.38 -5.84 20.61
CA SER A 36 17.33 -5.35 21.52
C SER A 36 17.00 -3.86 21.35
N ASN A 37 17.06 -3.33 20.13
CA ASN A 37 16.67 -1.95 19.83
C ASN A 37 15.17 -1.90 19.49
N GLU A 38 14.49 -0.88 20.00
CA GLU A 38 13.06 -0.61 19.76
C GLU A 38 12.67 -0.69 18.27
N ASP A 39 13.54 -0.23 17.38
CA ASP A 39 13.36 -0.28 15.93
C ASP A 39 13.28 -1.71 15.35
N SER A 40 14.00 -2.68 15.92
CA SER A 40 13.94 -4.07 15.47
C SER A 40 12.63 -4.75 15.86
N VAL A 41 12.12 -4.38 17.04
CA VAL A 41 10.82 -4.84 17.53
C VAL A 41 9.72 -4.25 16.68
N ASN A 42 9.76 -2.94 16.41
CA ASN A 42 8.80 -2.25 15.55
C ASN A 42 8.78 -2.82 14.13
N PHE A 43 9.94 -3.06 13.53
CA PHE A 43 10.00 -3.67 12.20
C PHE A 43 9.42 -5.09 12.16
N LYS A 44 9.70 -5.93 13.18
CA LYS A 44 9.10 -7.27 13.26
C LYS A 44 7.58 -7.21 13.39
N VAL A 45 7.05 -6.26 14.16
CA VAL A 45 5.61 -6.03 14.32
C VAL A 45 4.99 -5.58 12.99
N LEU A 46 5.57 -4.58 12.33
CA LEU A 46 5.09 -4.08 11.04
C LEU A 46 5.14 -5.15 9.95
N ASN A 47 6.21 -5.93 9.87
CA ASN A 47 6.31 -7.01 8.91
C ASN A 47 5.29 -8.13 9.17
N LYS A 48 5.00 -8.42 10.44
CA LYS A 48 3.91 -9.34 10.80
C LYS A 48 2.55 -8.78 10.40
N GLN A 49 2.30 -7.49 10.65
CA GLN A 49 1.08 -6.82 10.24
C GLN A 49 0.92 -6.84 8.71
N LYS A 50 1.98 -6.56 7.95
CA LYS A 50 2.02 -6.67 6.49
C LYS A 50 1.58 -8.05 6.01
N ILE A 51 2.13 -9.12 6.59
CA ILE A 51 1.77 -10.50 6.25
C ILE A 51 0.31 -10.79 6.58
N THR A 52 -0.19 -10.33 7.73
CA THR A 52 -1.59 -10.49 8.11
C THR A 52 -2.53 -9.76 7.15
N LEU A 53 -2.23 -8.49 6.83
CA LEU A 53 -3.01 -7.70 5.88
C LEU A 53 -3.02 -8.33 4.49
N GLY A 54 -1.88 -8.84 4.01
CA GLY A 54 -1.81 -9.56 2.74
C GLY A 54 -2.77 -10.76 2.69
N LYS A 55 -2.82 -11.56 3.76
CA LYS A 55 -3.78 -12.68 3.85
C LYS A 55 -5.23 -12.22 3.89
N GLU A 56 -5.53 -11.15 4.61
CA GLU A 56 -6.89 -10.58 4.66
C GLU A 56 -7.33 -10.06 3.28
N ILE A 57 -6.42 -9.43 2.54
CA ILE A 57 -6.64 -8.97 1.15
C ILE A 57 -6.93 -10.17 0.26
N ASP A 58 -6.08 -11.20 0.26
CA ASP A 58 -6.27 -12.43 -0.53
C ASP A 58 -7.65 -13.07 -0.24
N GLU A 59 -8.04 -13.17 1.04
CA GLU A 59 -9.35 -13.69 1.44
C GLU A 59 -10.52 -12.85 0.92
N ILE A 60 -10.39 -11.51 0.91
CA ILE A 60 -11.41 -10.61 0.37
C ILE A 60 -11.50 -10.73 -1.15
N GLU A 61 -10.36 -10.82 -1.84
CA GLU A 61 -10.31 -11.03 -3.29
C GLU A 61 -10.99 -12.35 -3.69
N ASP A 62 -10.73 -13.44 -2.98
CA ASP A 62 -11.39 -14.72 -3.18
C ASP A 62 -12.91 -14.62 -3.01
N ARG A 63 -13.38 -13.88 -1.99
CA ARG A 63 -14.81 -13.62 -1.78
C ARG A 63 -15.40 -12.80 -2.93
N ILE A 64 -14.75 -11.72 -3.34
CA ILE A 64 -15.14 -10.90 -4.50
C ILE A 64 -15.25 -11.76 -5.76
N PHE A 65 -14.27 -12.62 -6.00
CA PHE A 65 -14.25 -13.53 -7.14
C PHE A 65 -15.43 -14.51 -7.09
N SER A 66 -15.69 -15.11 -5.92
CA SER A 66 -16.82 -16.02 -5.73
C SER A 66 -18.17 -15.34 -5.98
N ILE A 67 -18.37 -14.12 -5.47
CA ILE A 67 -19.60 -13.35 -5.64
C ILE A 67 -19.77 -12.98 -7.11
N ASN A 68 -18.73 -12.47 -7.77
CA ASN A 68 -18.76 -12.14 -9.20
C ASN A 68 -19.13 -13.36 -10.06
N ARG A 69 -18.59 -14.53 -9.74
CA ARG A 69 -18.95 -15.77 -10.44
C ARG A 69 -20.43 -16.10 -10.27
N THR A 70 -20.97 -15.95 -9.05
CA THR A 70 -22.41 -16.17 -8.83
C THR A 70 -23.30 -15.15 -9.54
N LEU A 71 -22.91 -13.88 -9.57
CA LEU A 71 -23.62 -12.84 -10.32
C LEU A 71 -23.59 -13.12 -11.81
N THR A 72 -22.45 -13.53 -12.35
CA THR A 72 -22.32 -13.92 -13.76
C THR A 72 -23.25 -15.08 -14.12
N ASN A 73 -23.38 -16.07 -13.23
CA ASN A 73 -24.28 -17.20 -13.44
C ASN A 73 -25.77 -16.81 -13.36
N LEU A 74 -26.12 -15.79 -12.57
CA LEU A 74 -27.49 -15.27 -12.48
C LEU A 74 -27.89 -14.46 -13.72
N GLY A 75 -26.90 -13.93 -14.45
CA GLY A 75 -27.08 -13.03 -15.59
C GLY A 75 -26.97 -11.57 -15.18
N THR A 76 -27.30 -10.66 -16.09
CA THR A 76 -27.29 -9.23 -15.78
C THR A 76 -28.58 -8.82 -15.04
N LYS A 77 -28.49 -7.76 -14.24
CA LYS A 77 -29.64 -7.16 -13.55
C LYS A 77 -30.78 -6.82 -14.52
N ASP A 78 -30.43 -6.27 -15.68
CA ASP A 78 -31.40 -5.87 -16.70
C ASP A 78 -32.09 -7.09 -17.34
N GLU A 79 -31.35 -8.16 -17.62
CA GLU A 79 -31.95 -9.42 -18.09
C GLU A 79 -32.91 -10.02 -17.07
N LEU A 80 -32.58 -9.97 -15.77
CA LEU A 80 -33.46 -10.44 -14.71
C LEU A 80 -34.73 -9.59 -14.60
N LYS A 81 -34.61 -8.26 -14.65
CA LYS A 81 -35.76 -7.34 -14.67
C LYS A 81 -36.64 -7.58 -15.89
N ASP A 82 -36.05 -7.76 -17.06
CA ASP A 82 -36.79 -8.05 -18.28
C ASP A 82 -37.54 -9.38 -18.20
N ARG A 83 -36.95 -10.40 -17.56
CA ARG A 83 -37.62 -11.69 -17.31
C ARG A 83 -38.81 -11.54 -16.37
N VAL A 84 -38.73 -10.68 -15.36
CA VAL A 84 -39.85 -10.34 -14.47
C VAL A 84 -40.95 -9.62 -15.27
N ASN A 85 -40.60 -8.54 -15.96
CA ASN A 85 -41.53 -7.73 -16.76
C ASN A 85 -42.24 -8.53 -17.86
N ARG A 86 -41.58 -9.54 -18.44
CA ARG A 86 -42.23 -10.43 -19.41
C ARG A 86 -43.36 -11.26 -18.80
N VAL A 87 -43.17 -11.79 -17.60
CA VAL A 87 -44.22 -12.59 -16.93
C VAL A 87 -45.33 -11.71 -16.39
N GLU A 88 -45.01 -10.51 -15.91
CA GLU A 88 -46.04 -9.56 -15.49
C GLU A 88 -46.97 -9.21 -16.66
N ARG A 89 -46.42 -8.98 -17.86
CA ARG A 89 -47.20 -8.78 -19.09
C ARG A 89 -48.02 -10.02 -19.46
N GLU A 90 -47.43 -11.21 -19.37
CA GLU A 90 -48.14 -12.47 -19.64
C GLU A 90 -49.35 -12.66 -18.70
N ILE A 91 -49.18 -12.38 -17.41
CA ILE A 91 -50.27 -12.41 -16.42
C ILE A 91 -51.36 -11.40 -16.78
N GLU A 92 -50.97 -10.18 -17.16
CA GLU A 92 -51.91 -9.14 -17.60
C GLU A 92 -52.71 -9.57 -18.84
N GLU A 93 -52.05 -10.14 -19.84
CA GLU A 93 -52.70 -10.67 -21.04
C GLU A 93 -53.68 -11.80 -20.70
N ILE A 94 -53.31 -12.73 -19.83
CA ILE A 94 -54.20 -13.82 -19.40
C ILE A 94 -55.42 -13.24 -18.64
N ASN A 95 -55.21 -12.27 -17.75
CA ASN A 95 -56.31 -11.60 -17.03
C ASN A 95 -57.28 -10.89 -17.97
N ASN A 96 -56.77 -10.24 -19.02
CA ASN A 96 -57.60 -9.61 -20.05
C ASN A 96 -58.44 -10.65 -20.81
N ARG A 97 -57.85 -11.80 -21.14
CA ARG A 97 -58.58 -12.92 -21.78
C ARG A 97 -59.66 -13.49 -20.88
N VAL A 98 -59.35 -13.71 -19.59
CA VAL A 98 -60.33 -14.15 -18.58
C VAL A 98 -61.47 -13.15 -18.47
N SER A 99 -61.18 -11.86 -18.42
CA SER A 99 -62.18 -10.79 -18.34
C SER A 99 -63.10 -10.77 -19.56
N SER A 100 -62.54 -10.91 -20.77
CA SER A 100 -63.32 -11.02 -22.01
C SER A 100 -64.24 -12.24 -22.00
N ARG A 101 -63.77 -13.39 -21.49
CA ARG A 101 -64.57 -14.62 -21.38
C ARG A 101 -65.67 -14.49 -20.33
N LYS A 102 -65.41 -13.82 -19.19
CA LYS A 102 -66.43 -13.51 -18.18
C LYS A 102 -67.55 -12.63 -18.75
N ASN A 103 -67.21 -11.65 -19.60
CA ASN A 103 -68.21 -10.85 -20.30
C ASN A 103 -69.04 -11.70 -21.28
N ARG A 104 -68.41 -12.63 -22.02
CA ARG A 104 -69.14 -13.60 -22.86
C ARG A 104 -70.08 -14.48 -22.03
N LEU A 105 -69.62 -14.98 -20.88
CA LEU A 105 -70.43 -15.78 -19.96
C LEU A 105 -71.68 -15.03 -19.52
N LYS A 106 -71.53 -13.75 -19.13
CA LYS A 106 -72.65 -12.87 -18.78
C LYS A 106 -73.66 -12.69 -19.92
N ASN A 107 -73.19 -12.56 -21.16
CA ASN A 107 -74.06 -12.44 -22.32
C ASN A 107 -74.80 -13.75 -22.63
N LEU A 108 -74.14 -14.91 -22.45
CA LEU A 108 -74.78 -16.22 -22.58
C LEU A 108 -75.86 -16.43 -21.51
N ASP A 109 -75.62 -15.96 -20.28
CA ASP A 109 -76.64 -15.98 -19.22
C ASP A 109 -77.87 -15.15 -19.56
N ALA A 110 -77.67 -13.93 -20.06
CA ALA A 110 -78.78 -13.08 -20.51
C ALA A 110 -79.57 -13.75 -21.66
N ARG A 111 -78.87 -14.31 -22.64
CA ARG A 111 -79.49 -15.03 -23.77
C ARG A 111 -80.29 -16.26 -23.32
N LEU A 112 -79.77 -17.02 -22.35
CA LEU A 112 -80.51 -18.15 -21.77
C LEU A 112 -81.78 -17.67 -21.08
N GLN A 113 -81.73 -16.55 -20.37
CA GLN A 113 -82.92 -15.97 -19.76
C GLN A 113 -83.97 -15.60 -20.82
N GLU A 114 -83.58 -14.87 -21.87
CA GLU A 114 -84.46 -14.47 -22.97
C GLU A 114 -85.10 -15.69 -23.68
N LEU A 115 -84.31 -16.73 -23.97
CA LEU A 115 -84.80 -17.95 -24.61
C LEU A 115 -85.78 -18.72 -23.71
N ASN A 116 -85.56 -18.76 -22.39
CA ASN A 116 -86.48 -19.40 -21.45
C ASN A 116 -87.80 -18.62 -21.32
N GLU A 117 -87.73 -17.29 -21.30
CA GLU A 117 -88.92 -16.43 -21.32
C GLU A 117 -89.73 -16.65 -22.61
N ALA A 118 -89.06 -16.67 -23.78
CA ALA A 118 -89.69 -16.97 -25.07
C ALA A 118 -90.33 -18.36 -25.13
N LEU A 119 -89.67 -19.38 -24.53
CA LEU A 119 -90.19 -20.74 -24.46
C LEU A 119 -91.51 -20.82 -23.67
N SER A 120 -91.67 -19.98 -22.63
CA SER A 120 -92.87 -19.95 -21.78
C SER A 120 -94.13 -19.45 -22.51
N VAL A 121 -93.95 -18.60 -23.54
CA VAL A 121 -95.05 -17.99 -24.31
C VAL A 121 -95.21 -18.58 -25.72
N ALA A 122 -94.43 -19.62 -26.06
CA ALA A 122 -94.38 -20.16 -27.42
C ALA A 122 -95.72 -20.82 -27.86
N PRO A 123 -96.29 -20.42 -29.02
CA PRO A 123 -97.65 -20.77 -29.43
C PRO A 123 -97.79 -22.17 -30.08
N SER A 124 -96.70 -22.75 -30.58
CA SER A 124 -96.72 -24.05 -31.26
C SER A 124 -95.62 -24.99 -30.75
N THR A 125 -95.84 -26.29 -30.92
CA THR A 125 -94.87 -27.34 -30.54
C THR A 125 -93.56 -27.19 -31.30
N GLU A 126 -93.63 -26.91 -32.60
CA GLU A 126 -92.44 -26.77 -33.47
C GLU A 126 -91.53 -25.61 -33.04
N VAL A 127 -92.13 -24.46 -32.65
CA VAL A 127 -91.38 -23.32 -32.09
C VAL A 127 -90.76 -23.68 -30.75
N ARG A 128 -91.46 -24.41 -29.88
CA ARG A 128 -90.90 -24.87 -28.59
C ARG A 128 -89.69 -25.79 -28.79
N ASP A 129 -89.76 -26.72 -29.73
CA ASP A 129 -88.67 -27.67 -29.95
C ASP A 129 -87.43 -26.97 -30.52
N SER A 130 -87.61 -25.99 -31.42
CA SER A 130 -86.53 -25.12 -31.88
C SER A 130 -85.89 -24.31 -30.74
N LEU A 131 -86.71 -23.69 -29.87
CA LEU A 131 -86.21 -22.94 -28.72
C LEU A 131 -85.46 -23.83 -27.72
N LYS A 132 -85.96 -25.05 -27.45
CA LYS A 132 -85.26 -26.03 -26.61
C LYS A 132 -83.88 -26.37 -27.16
N SER A 133 -83.78 -26.61 -28.47
CA SER A 133 -82.50 -26.87 -29.13
C SER A 133 -81.53 -25.68 -28.98
N GLN A 134 -81.99 -24.44 -29.16
CA GLN A 134 -81.17 -23.25 -28.96
C GLN A 134 -80.72 -23.07 -27.49
N ILE A 135 -81.60 -23.38 -26.53
CA ILE A 135 -81.27 -23.36 -25.10
C ILE A 135 -80.17 -24.37 -24.80
N GLU A 136 -80.26 -25.59 -25.34
CA GLU A 136 -79.26 -26.64 -25.12
C GLU A 136 -77.89 -26.27 -25.71
N ILE A 137 -77.87 -25.73 -26.93
CA ILE A 137 -76.65 -25.19 -27.54
C ILE A 137 -76.05 -24.07 -26.68
N THR A 138 -76.87 -23.12 -26.23
CA THR A 138 -76.39 -21.98 -25.43
C THR A 138 -75.89 -22.43 -24.04
N LYS A 139 -76.51 -23.46 -23.44
CA LYS A 139 -76.01 -24.08 -22.20
C LYS A 139 -74.66 -24.74 -22.41
N SER A 140 -74.49 -25.49 -23.49
CA SER A 140 -73.22 -26.12 -23.84
C SER A 140 -72.11 -25.09 -24.05
N GLU A 141 -72.39 -24.00 -24.80
CA GLU A 141 -71.44 -22.90 -24.99
C GLU A 141 -71.08 -22.20 -23.67
N LYS A 142 -72.05 -22.07 -22.75
CA LYS A 142 -71.83 -21.50 -21.41
C LYS A 142 -70.91 -22.39 -20.59
N GLU A 143 -71.16 -23.69 -20.56
CA GLU A 143 -70.35 -24.67 -19.85
C GLU A 143 -68.91 -24.70 -20.39
N GLU A 144 -68.73 -24.68 -21.71
CA GLU A 144 -67.40 -24.59 -22.36
C GLU A 144 -66.69 -23.29 -21.98
N THR A 145 -67.40 -22.15 -22.04
CA THR A 145 -66.81 -20.84 -21.67
C THR A 145 -66.40 -20.82 -20.19
N ASN A 146 -67.22 -21.41 -19.32
CA ASN A 146 -66.93 -21.49 -17.88
C ASN A 146 -65.73 -22.40 -17.60
N TYR A 147 -65.66 -23.56 -18.25
CA TYR A 147 -64.52 -24.47 -18.18
C TYR A 147 -63.23 -23.77 -18.62
N ASP A 148 -63.26 -23.03 -19.74
CA ASP A 148 -62.11 -22.27 -20.21
C ASP A 148 -61.67 -21.20 -19.19
N ILE A 149 -62.61 -20.47 -18.57
CA ILE A 149 -62.29 -19.49 -17.52
C ILE A 149 -61.56 -20.18 -16.36
N GLU A 150 -62.14 -21.27 -15.84
CA GLU A 150 -61.56 -22.01 -14.72
C GLU A 150 -60.15 -22.53 -15.06
N ARG A 151 -59.97 -23.04 -16.28
CA ARG A 151 -58.66 -23.48 -16.77
C ARG A 151 -57.65 -22.33 -16.84
N PHE A 152 -58.02 -21.16 -17.37
CA PHE A 152 -57.14 -19.98 -17.36
C PHE A 152 -56.76 -19.53 -15.95
N GLU A 153 -57.73 -19.47 -15.03
CA GLU A 153 -57.49 -19.00 -13.67
C GLU A 153 -56.66 -19.97 -12.82
N THR A 154 -56.86 -21.28 -13.00
CA THR A 154 -56.22 -22.30 -12.16
C THR A 154 -54.90 -22.79 -12.73
N GLU A 155 -54.80 -23.03 -14.03
CA GLU A 155 -53.61 -23.61 -14.66
C GLU A 155 -52.63 -22.49 -15.01
N TYR A 156 -53.05 -21.60 -15.91
CA TYR A 156 -52.14 -20.62 -16.53
C TYR A 156 -51.77 -19.48 -15.59
N ILE A 157 -52.74 -18.88 -14.89
CA ILE A 157 -52.44 -17.77 -13.96
C ILE A 157 -51.59 -18.25 -12.79
N GLN A 158 -51.85 -19.44 -12.23
CA GLN A 158 -51.07 -19.94 -11.09
C GLN A 158 -49.65 -20.28 -11.50
N GLU A 159 -49.46 -20.94 -12.66
CA GLU A 159 -48.13 -21.22 -13.19
C GLU A 159 -47.34 -19.93 -13.45
N ALA A 160 -47.96 -18.94 -14.08
CA ALA A 160 -47.33 -17.65 -14.34
C ALA A 160 -46.99 -16.90 -13.04
N LYS A 161 -47.88 -16.92 -12.04
CA LYS A 161 -47.61 -16.34 -10.71
C LYS A 161 -46.46 -17.04 -10.00
N TYR A 162 -46.40 -18.36 -10.04
CA TYR A 162 -45.30 -19.13 -9.49
C TYR A 162 -43.97 -18.77 -10.17
N ALA A 163 -43.97 -18.70 -11.51
CA ALA A 163 -42.81 -18.27 -12.28
C ALA A 163 -42.39 -16.83 -11.95
N LEU A 164 -43.35 -15.93 -11.73
CA LEU A 164 -43.09 -14.56 -11.31
C LEU A 164 -42.37 -14.50 -9.97
N THR A 165 -42.88 -15.22 -8.96
CA THR A 165 -42.28 -15.29 -7.63
C THR A 165 -40.83 -15.76 -7.70
N LYS A 166 -40.57 -16.87 -8.39
CA LYS A 166 -39.22 -17.42 -8.55
C LYS A 166 -38.25 -16.46 -9.25
N ARG A 167 -38.74 -15.69 -10.23
CA ARG A 167 -37.94 -14.68 -10.94
C ARG A 167 -37.67 -13.46 -10.05
N LYS A 168 -38.63 -13.02 -9.24
CA LYS A 168 -38.44 -11.96 -8.25
C LYS A 168 -37.43 -12.35 -7.17
N GLU A 169 -37.49 -13.58 -6.66
CA GLU A 169 -36.49 -14.12 -5.72
C GLU A 169 -35.09 -14.12 -6.32
N SER A 170 -34.95 -14.49 -7.61
CA SER A 170 -33.65 -14.46 -8.30
C SER A 170 -33.10 -13.05 -8.46
N LEU A 171 -33.98 -12.05 -8.72
CA LEU A 171 -33.60 -10.65 -8.79
C LEU A 171 -33.21 -10.09 -7.41
N GLU A 172 -33.93 -10.46 -6.36
CA GLU A 172 -33.61 -10.06 -4.99
C GLU A 172 -32.26 -10.66 -4.52
N ASP A 173 -32.00 -11.94 -4.81
CA ASP A 173 -30.71 -12.58 -4.53
C ASP A 173 -29.56 -11.89 -5.29
N TYR A 174 -29.80 -11.48 -6.53
CA TYR A 174 -28.84 -10.68 -7.30
C TYR A 174 -28.53 -9.35 -6.61
N GLU A 175 -29.56 -8.57 -6.25
CA GLU A 175 -29.40 -7.26 -5.62
C GLU A 175 -28.69 -7.35 -4.26
N LYS A 176 -29.00 -8.39 -3.47
CA LYS A 176 -28.30 -8.67 -2.21
C LYS A 176 -26.81 -8.96 -2.44
N LYS A 177 -26.48 -9.78 -3.44
CA LYS A 177 -25.09 -10.12 -3.79
C LYS A 177 -24.34 -8.93 -4.37
N GLU A 178 -24.99 -8.09 -5.17
CA GLU A 178 -24.45 -6.83 -5.68
C GLU A 178 -24.07 -5.90 -4.52
N GLY A 179 -24.95 -5.72 -3.53
CA GLY A 179 -24.66 -4.93 -2.33
C GLY A 179 -23.51 -5.51 -1.49
N LEU A 180 -23.45 -6.85 -1.33
CA LEU A 180 -22.32 -7.51 -0.66
C LEU A 180 -21.00 -7.29 -1.41
N LEU A 181 -21.02 -7.32 -2.74
CA LEU A 181 -19.83 -7.09 -3.57
C LEU A 181 -19.28 -5.67 -3.37
N GLU A 182 -20.17 -4.67 -3.29
CA GLU A 182 -19.79 -3.28 -3.03
C GLU A 182 -19.12 -3.12 -1.67
N VAL A 183 -19.67 -3.75 -0.62
CA VAL A 183 -19.08 -3.76 0.72
C VAL A 183 -17.70 -4.43 0.71
N GLN A 184 -17.55 -5.57 0.04
CA GLN A 184 -16.24 -6.26 -0.05
C GLN A 184 -15.20 -5.43 -0.80
N ARG A 185 -15.58 -4.73 -1.88
CA ARG A 185 -14.68 -3.82 -2.60
C ARG A 185 -14.25 -2.63 -1.74
N ALA A 186 -15.17 -2.07 -0.95
CA ALA A 186 -14.85 -1.00 -0.02
C ALA A 186 -13.87 -1.49 1.06
N SER A 187 -14.09 -2.69 1.62
CA SER A 187 -13.16 -3.27 2.59
C SER A 187 -11.81 -3.61 2.00
N LEU A 188 -11.75 -4.09 0.75
CA LEU A 188 -10.51 -4.36 0.03
C LEU A 188 -9.66 -3.09 -0.05
N LYS A 189 -10.27 -2.00 -0.54
CA LYS A 189 -9.58 -0.72 -0.68
C LYS A 189 -9.02 -0.20 0.66
N LEU A 190 -9.81 -0.27 1.73
CA LEU A 190 -9.34 0.13 3.07
C LEU A 190 -8.12 -0.69 3.52
N LYS A 191 -8.09 -1.98 3.20
CA LYS A 191 -6.99 -2.87 3.56
C LYS A 191 -5.75 -2.66 2.69
N GLU A 192 -5.92 -2.36 1.41
CA GLU A 192 -4.84 -1.94 0.51
C GLU A 192 -4.21 -0.63 0.98
N ASP A 193 -5.01 0.36 1.39
CA ASP A 193 -4.54 1.62 1.96
C ASP A 193 -3.76 1.38 3.27
N GLU A 194 -4.28 0.52 4.17
CA GLU A 194 -3.58 0.12 5.40
C GLU A 194 -2.24 -0.58 5.12
N LEU A 195 -2.20 -1.44 4.10
CA LEU A 195 -0.98 -2.12 3.67
C LEU A 195 0.06 -1.14 3.14
N PHE A 196 -0.38 -0.15 2.35
CA PHE A 196 0.47 0.91 1.82
C PHE A 196 1.10 1.75 2.93
N ASP A 197 0.32 2.11 3.96
CA ASP A 197 0.82 2.85 5.12
C ASP A 197 1.87 2.05 5.90
N VAL A 198 1.64 0.74 6.10
CA VAL A 198 2.63 -0.15 6.73
C VAL A 198 3.92 -0.23 5.89
N ASP A 199 3.82 -0.30 4.57
CA ASP A 199 4.99 -0.31 3.68
C ASP A 199 5.78 0.99 3.72
N ASN A 200 5.11 2.14 3.85
CA ASN A 200 5.77 3.42 4.06
C ASN A 200 6.51 3.47 5.39
N GLN A 201 5.91 2.99 6.48
CA GLN A 201 6.55 2.92 7.79
C GLN A 201 7.76 1.98 7.79
N ILE A 202 7.64 0.82 7.14
CA ILE A 202 8.78 -0.10 6.95
C ILE A 202 9.90 0.60 6.16
N SER A 203 9.57 1.33 5.10
CA SER A 203 10.54 2.06 4.29
C SER A 203 11.23 3.17 5.07
N GLU A 204 10.50 3.87 5.95
CA GLU A 204 11.07 4.88 6.84
C GLU A 204 12.06 4.27 7.84
N LEU A 205 11.72 3.12 8.44
CA LEU A 205 12.63 2.38 9.32
C LEU A 205 13.86 1.84 8.59
N LEU A 206 13.70 1.43 7.32
CA LEU A 206 14.79 0.95 6.48
C LEU A 206 15.66 2.08 5.92
N ASN A 207 15.19 3.33 5.92
CA ASN A 207 15.93 4.49 5.48
C ASN A 207 16.97 4.92 6.53
N ARG A 208 17.92 4.01 6.78
CA ARG A 208 19.06 4.09 7.70
C ARG A 208 20.02 5.23 7.39
N ASP A 209 19.82 5.93 6.27
CA ASP A 209 20.55 7.13 5.90
C ASP A 209 20.34 8.26 6.91
N ASN A 210 19.18 8.34 7.57
CA ASN A 210 18.97 9.29 8.66
C ASN A 210 19.88 9.02 9.87
N ILE A 211 20.12 7.74 10.22
CA ILE A 211 21.03 7.36 11.31
C ILE A 211 22.49 7.59 10.91
N ARG A 212 22.86 7.24 9.67
CA ARG A 212 24.22 7.47 9.17
C ARG A 212 24.54 8.96 9.06
N ASN A 213 23.56 9.78 8.67
CA ASN A 213 23.72 11.22 8.53
C ASN A 213 23.85 11.93 9.89
N SER A 214 23.02 11.56 10.88
CA SER A 214 23.11 12.14 12.23
C SER A 214 24.42 11.77 12.94
N PHE A 215 24.91 10.53 12.77
CA PHE A 215 26.21 10.12 13.29
C PHE A 215 27.37 10.89 12.65
N ARG A 216 27.37 11.03 11.31
CA ARG A 216 28.37 11.83 10.58
C ARG A 216 28.36 13.29 11.05
N LEU A 217 27.18 13.87 11.23
CA LEU A 217 27.02 15.24 11.72
C LEU A 217 27.56 15.39 13.14
N ASN A 218 27.23 14.48 14.05
CA ASN A 218 27.70 14.52 15.44
C ASN A 218 29.22 14.40 15.54
N ILE A 219 29.84 13.48 14.77
CA ILE A 219 31.30 13.37 14.71
C ILE A 219 31.93 14.63 14.12
N SER A 220 31.33 15.18 13.05
CA SER A 220 31.84 16.39 12.40
C SER A 220 31.81 17.59 13.36
N ILE A 221 30.75 17.74 14.16
CA ILE A 221 30.66 18.77 15.21
C ILE A 221 31.73 18.53 16.29
N ALA A 222 31.83 17.31 16.82
CA ALA A 222 32.81 16.99 17.86
C ALA A 222 34.24 17.27 17.40
N PHE A 223 34.57 16.89 16.17
CA PHE A 223 35.87 17.14 15.56
C PHE A 223 36.13 18.64 15.35
N THR A 224 35.13 19.39 14.87
CA THR A 224 35.25 20.85 14.70
C THR A 224 35.55 21.53 16.03
N VAL A 225 34.88 21.13 17.11
CA VAL A 225 35.14 21.64 18.46
C VAL A 225 36.56 21.30 18.92
N LEU A 226 37.03 20.07 18.67
CA LEU A 226 38.38 19.64 19.02
C LEU A 226 39.45 20.46 18.28
N VAL A 227 39.29 20.66 16.97
CA VAL A 227 40.21 21.48 16.16
C VAL A 227 40.21 22.94 16.65
N ALA A 228 39.04 23.50 16.96
CA ALA A 228 38.94 24.85 17.50
C ALA A 228 39.70 24.98 18.84
N ILE A 229 39.57 24.00 19.74
CA ILE A 229 40.32 23.95 21.01
C ILE A 229 41.83 23.93 20.75
N VAL A 230 42.30 23.11 19.81
CA VAL A 230 43.73 23.02 19.46
C VAL A 230 44.26 24.35 18.91
N ILE A 231 43.53 24.99 18.00
CA ILE A 231 43.89 26.29 17.43
C ILE A 231 43.95 27.37 18.50
N ILE A 232 42.93 27.45 19.37
CA ILE A 232 42.88 28.41 20.48
C ILE A 232 44.05 28.15 21.44
N GLY A 233 44.31 26.90 21.80
CA GLY A 233 45.41 26.51 22.68
C GLY A 233 46.77 26.92 22.12
N PHE A 234 46.98 26.69 20.82
CA PHE A 234 48.19 27.11 20.12
C PHE A 234 48.37 28.63 20.14
N PHE A 235 47.31 29.40 19.89
CA PHE A 235 47.35 30.86 19.91
C PHE A 235 47.66 31.41 21.31
N LEU A 236 47.08 30.83 22.36
CA LEU A 236 47.35 31.19 23.75
C LEU A 236 48.82 30.94 24.14
N ILE A 237 49.40 29.81 23.71
CA ILE A 237 50.80 29.47 23.96
C ILE A 237 51.72 30.42 23.20
N ALA A 238 51.45 30.68 21.92
CA ALA A 238 52.22 31.59 21.09
C ALA A 238 52.25 33.01 21.67
N ASN A 239 51.11 33.52 22.14
CA ASN A 239 51.04 34.85 22.74
C ASN A 239 51.80 34.94 24.08
N SER A 240 51.86 33.85 24.85
CA SER A 240 52.53 33.83 26.16
C SER A 240 54.06 33.78 26.06
N LYS A 241 54.61 33.27 24.95
CA LYS A 241 56.06 33.03 24.79
C LYS A 241 56.55 33.59 23.46
N LYS A 242 56.88 34.89 23.42
CA LYS A 242 57.35 35.61 22.23
C LYS A 242 58.53 34.92 21.54
N GLU A 243 59.45 34.32 22.30
CA GLU A 243 60.60 33.60 21.76
C GLU A 243 60.22 32.29 21.04
N LEU A 244 59.23 31.54 21.57
CA LEU A 244 58.72 30.35 20.88
C LEU A 244 57.93 30.72 19.63
N ALA A 245 57.15 31.81 19.68
CA ALA A 245 56.44 32.29 18.52
C ALA A 245 57.42 32.66 17.40
N VAL A 246 58.47 33.41 17.70
CA VAL A 246 59.49 33.74 16.69
C VAL A 246 60.16 32.46 16.17
N ASN A 247 60.66 31.58 17.03
CA ASN A 247 61.34 30.35 16.57
C ASN A 247 60.45 29.40 15.75
N ILE A 248 59.15 29.36 16.03
CA ILE A 248 58.19 28.53 15.29
C ILE A 248 57.78 29.24 13.99
N PHE A 249 57.52 30.55 13.99
CA PHE A 249 56.96 31.25 12.83
C PHE A 249 57.99 31.90 11.90
N SER A 250 59.22 32.18 12.34
CA SER A 250 60.22 32.92 11.58
C SER A 250 61.18 32.05 10.78
N GLY A 251 60.86 30.76 10.57
CA GLY A 251 61.73 29.83 9.84
C GLY A 251 60.98 28.81 8.99
N GLU A 252 61.71 28.10 8.11
CA GLU A 252 61.19 27.01 7.25
C GLU A 252 60.41 25.95 8.06
N LYS A 253 60.82 25.74 9.32
CA LYS A 253 60.17 24.81 10.26
C LYS A 253 58.70 25.17 10.55
N GLY A 254 58.34 26.45 10.57
CA GLY A 254 56.97 26.90 10.80
C GLY A 254 56.04 26.55 9.65
N ILE A 255 56.49 26.84 8.43
CA ILE A 255 55.75 26.53 7.22
C ILE A 255 55.56 25.01 7.10
N GLN A 256 56.61 24.22 7.40
CA GLN A 256 56.53 22.76 7.41
C GLN A 256 55.52 22.24 8.45
N PHE A 257 55.53 22.82 9.65
CA PHE A 257 54.59 22.45 10.71
C PHE A 257 53.14 22.73 10.31
N ILE A 258 52.85 23.93 9.78
CA ILE A 258 51.50 24.29 9.32
C ILE A 258 51.04 23.38 8.18
N THR A 259 51.92 23.09 7.21
CA THR A 259 51.60 22.22 6.07
C THR A 259 51.26 20.81 6.54
N LEU A 260 52.07 20.24 7.44
CA LEU A 260 51.82 18.91 8.00
C LEU A 260 50.52 18.88 8.82
N PHE A 261 50.26 19.93 9.59
CA PHE A 261 49.03 20.07 10.38
C PHE A 261 47.78 20.15 9.49
N LEU A 262 47.82 20.92 8.41
CA LEU A 262 46.72 21.00 7.44
C LEU A 262 46.47 19.65 6.75
N ILE A 263 47.52 18.94 6.35
CA ILE A 263 47.37 17.60 5.74
C ILE A 263 46.73 16.62 6.74
N ILE A 264 47.15 16.61 8.00
CA ILE A 264 46.55 15.75 9.03
C ILE A 264 45.06 16.06 9.20
N ILE A 265 44.68 17.35 9.30
CA ILE A 265 43.27 17.74 9.42
C ILE A 265 42.48 17.32 8.19
N SER A 266 43.01 17.53 6.98
CA SER A 266 42.35 17.11 5.73
C SER A 266 42.17 15.60 5.65
N ILE A 267 43.17 14.80 6.06
CA ILE A 267 43.05 13.33 6.09
C ILE A 267 41.94 12.89 7.06
N ILE A 268 41.85 13.51 8.24
CA ILE A 268 40.81 13.19 9.22
C ILE A 268 39.42 13.61 8.71
N LEU A 269 39.28 14.81 8.14
CA LEU A 269 38.02 15.29 7.56
C LEU A 269 37.52 14.38 6.44
N PHE A 270 38.40 14.01 5.51
CA PHE A 270 38.05 13.10 4.43
C PHE A 270 37.79 11.67 4.91
N GLY A 271 38.45 11.23 5.99
CA GLY A 271 38.16 9.97 6.66
C GLY A 271 36.76 9.93 7.27
N ILE A 272 36.33 11.01 7.94
CA ILE A 272 34.99 11.13 8.54
C ILE A 272 33.91 11.24 7.45
N MET A 273 34.19 11.97 6.37
CA MET A 273 33.27 12.12 5.24
C MET A 273 33.11 10.80 4.46
N GLY A 274 34.02 9.85 4.64
CA GLY A 274 34.01 8.54 3.99
C GLY A 274 34.24 8.63 2.49
N THR A 275 34.84 9.72 2.02
CA THR A 275 35.17 9.93 0.60
C THR A 275 36.51 9.33 0.21
N LEU A 276 37.37 9.02 1.18
CA LEU A 276 38.60 8.29 0.95
C LEU A 276 38.39 6.82 1.34
N GLU A 277 38.40 5.93 0.36
CA GLU A 277 38.45 4.49 0.62
C GLU A 277 39.77 4.13 1.34
N SER A 278 39.78 3.02 2.09
CA SER A 278 40.92 2.56 2.90
C SER A 278 42.25 2.53 2.14
N ARG A 279 42.19 2.34 0.82
CA ARG A 279 43.32 2.31 -0.10
C ARG A 279 43.90 3.71 -0.41
N GLU A 280 43.07 4.73 -0.51
CA GLU A 280 43.49 6.11 -0.80
C GLU A 280 44.10 6.78 0.43
N LEU A 281 43.56 6.48 1.61
CA LEU A 281 44.08 6.96 2.89
C LEU A 281 45.49 6.41 3.16
N SER A 282 45.70 5.12 2.87
CA SER A 282 47.00 4.46 2.98
C SER A 282 48.03 5.06 2.00
N ALA A 283 47.61 5.40 0.77
CA ALA A 283 48.46 6.04 -0.22
C ALA A 283 48.88 7.46 0.20
N LEU A 284 47.94 8.26 0.76
CA LEU A 284 48.23 9.60 1.27
C LEU A 284 49.16 9.59 2.49
N LEU A 285 48.96 8.67 3.44
CA LEU A 285 49.86 8.51 4.59
C LEU A 285 51.25 8.02 4.17
N GLY A 286 51.33 7.15 3.16
CA GLY A 286 52.58 6.71 2.56
C GLY A 286 53.34 7.87 1.89
N ALA A 287 52.62 8.70 1.12
CA ALA A 287 53.19 9.89 0.48
C ALA A 287 53.67 10.94 1.50
N LEU A 288 52.90 11.19 2.57
CA LEU A 288 53.28 12.09 3.65
C LEU A 288 54.54 11.59 4.38
N SER A 289 54.59 10.29 4.70
CA SER A 289 55.75 9.68 5.38
C SER A 289 57.01 9.76 4.51
N GLY A 290 56.88 9.55 3.20
CA GLY A 290 57.98 9.71 2.24
C GLY A 290 58.46 11.16 2.12
N TYR A 291 57.55 12.14 2.12
CA TYR A 291 57.90 13.56 2.07
C TYR A 291 58.66 14.02 3.33
N ILE A 292 58.23 13.59 4.52
CA ILE A 292 58.89 13.95 5.78
C ILE A 292 60.29 13.32 5.87
N LEU A 293 60.45 12.05 5.50
CA LEU A 293 61.75 11.36 5.53
C LEU A 293 62.74 11.92 4.49
N GLY A 294 62.27 12.21 3.27
CA GLY A 294 63.10 12.67 2.16
C GLY A 294 63.73 14.04 2.37
N LYS A 295 63.04 14.96 3.07
CA LYS A 295 63.58 16.29 3.39
C LYS A 295 64.66 16.27 4.47
N THR A 296 64.65 15.30 5.39
CA THR A 296 65.65 15.22 6.47
C THR A 296 67.01 14.68 6.04
N SER A 297 67.11 13.96 4.91
CA SER A 297 68.38 13.40 4.42
C SER A 297 69.23 14.39 3.61
N SER A 298 68.61 15.44 3.07
CA SER A 298 69.27 16.39 2.15
C SER A 298 70.06 17.50 2.89
N GLY A 299 69.96 17.60 4.21
CA GLY A 299 70.62 18.63 5.02
C GLY A 299 72.07 18.33 5.42
N THR A 300 72.62 17.15 5.09
CA THR A 300 73.94 16.71 5.61
C THR A 300 74.99 16.53 4.49
N GLY A 301 74.66 16.83 3.23
CA GLY A 301 75.52 16.56 2.07
C GLY A 301 76.49 17.67 1.65
N GLU A 302 76.34 18.90 2.15
CA GLU A 302 76.97 20.09 1.56
C GLU A 302 78.02 20.76 2.48
N GLN A 303 78.81 19.97 3.21
CA GLN A 303 79.98 20.47 3.98
C GLN A 303 81.30 19.73 3.70
N ASN A 304 81.38 18.86 2.69
CA ASN A 304 82.58 18.05 2.43
C ASN A 304 83.38 18.38 1.16
N LEU A 305 83.11 19.51 0.48
CA LEU A 305 83.82 19.87 -0.77
C LEU A 305 84.85 21.01 -0.66
N THR A 306 85.12 21.56 0.52
CA THR A 306 86.05 22.70 0.67
C THR A 306 87.44 22.34 1.21
N ASN A 307 87.73 21.06 1.52
CA ASN A 307 89.03 20.63 2.08
C ASN A 307 89.93 19.84 1.12
N GLN A 308 89.73 19.97 -0.20
CA GLN A 308 90.56 19.31 -1.22
C GLN A 308 91.05 20.31 -2.29
N ALA A 309 91.67 21.42 -1.86
CA ALA A 309 92.35 22.33 -2.80
C ALA A 309 93.49 23.12 -2.13
N SER A 310 94.47 22.43 -1.55
CA SER A 310 95.81 23.01 -1.32
C SER A 310 96.84 21.91 -1.06
N GLY A 311 97.09 21.09 -2.10
CA GLY A 311 98.29 20.27 -2.20
C GLY A 311 99.17 20.82 -3.32
N THR A 312 100.32 21.38 -2.98
CA THR A 312 101.41 21.73 -3.90
C THR A 312 102.73 21.70 -3.11
N PRO A 313 103.86 21.44 -3.79
CA PRO A 313 104.56 20.15 -3.80
C PRO A 313 105.60 19.94 -2.69
#